data_AF-A0A6M1XLV1-F1
#
_entry.id   AF-A0A6M1XLV1-F1
#
_cell.length_a   1.000
_cell.length_b   1.000
_cell.length_c   1.000
_cell.angle_alpha   90.00
_cell.angle_beta   90.00
_cell.angle_gamma   90.00
#
_symmetry.space_group_name_H-M   'P 1'
#
loop_
_entity.id
_entity.type
_entity.pdbx_description
1 polymer ?
#
loop_
_entity_poly.entity_id
_entity_poly.type
_entity_poly.pdbx_seq_one_letter_code
_entity_poly.pdbx_strand_id
1 'polypeptide(L)'
;VEESKDYLIGYGHEDWSDSAHHDFQNMVYDYVVSLEELQQLFKEWIRKEIQPTIEHKIPKYQFSSDVLFFTFNYTDVLEILYKQPKENIYHIHGSYDDIIIGHSENFDNFIGDPVL
;
A
#
# COMPACT_ATOMS: atom_id res chain seq x y z
N VAL A 1 16.76 21.81 -0.04
CA VAL A 1 17.07 20.38 -0.30
C VAL A 1 17.95 19.75 0.80
N GLU A 2 18.21 20.46 1.92
CA GLU A 2 18.98 19.92 3.06
C GLU A 2 18.14 19.68 4.32
N GLU A 3 16.93 20.26 4.44
CA GLU A 3 16.06 20.10 5.63
C GLU A 3 15.23 18.80 5.68
N SER A 4 15.25 17.98 4.63
CA SER A 4 14.36 16.80 4.54
C SER A 4 15.00 15.48 4.98
N LYS A 5 16.25 15.50 5.47
CA LYS A 5 16.99 14.27 5.82
C LYS A 5 16.68 13.79 7.24
N ASP A 6 16.43 14.69 8.18
CA ASP A 6 16.10 14.35 9.58
C ASP A 6 14.71 13.73 9.73
N TYR A 7 13.88 13.80 8.69
CA TYR A 7 12.55 13.18 8.64
C TYR A 7 12.56 11.78 8.01
N LEU A 8 13.68 11.37 7.42
CA LEU A 8 13.89 10.06 6.79
C LEU A 8 14.66 9.12 7.72
N ILE A 9 14.38 9.21 9.01
CA ILE A 9 14.94 8.30 10.01
C ILE A 9 14.21 6.96 9.85
N GLY A 10 14.93 5.92 9.43
CA GLY A 10 14.36 4.58 9.27
C GLY A 10 13.83 4.02 10.59
N TYR A 11 12.81 3.16 10.54
CA TYR A 11 12.15 2.53 11.70
C TYR A 11 13.09 1.78 12.69
N GLY A 12 14.36 1.60 12.35
CA GLY A 12 15.37 0.95 13.21
C GLY A 12 16.45 1.88 13.76
N HIS A 13 16.31 3.19 13.63
CA HIS A 13 17.30 4.17 14.08
C HIS A 13 16.99 4.66 15.49
N GLU A 14 18.02 4.96 16.28
CA GLU A 14 17.92 5.26 17.72
C GLU A 14 17.19 6.57 18.01
N ASP A 15 17.30 7.53 17.08
CA ASP A 15 16.61 8.82 17.11
C ASP A 15 15.20 8.78 16.48
N TRP A 16 14.67 7.58 16.18
CA TRP A 16 13.32 7.44 15.64
C TRP A 16 12.29 7.86 16.70
N SER A 17 11.42 8.79 16.32
CA SER A 17 10.26 9.21 17.10
C SER A 17 9.02 9.17 16.22
N ASP A 18 7.94 8.58 16.73
CA ASP A 18 6.62 8.58 16.09
C ASP A 18 6.19 10.00 15.68
N SER A 19 6.49 11.00 16.51
CA SER A 19 6.13 12.40 16.25
C SER A 19 6.83 12.98 15.02
N ALA A 20 8.11 12.65 14.81
CA ALA A 20 8.88 13.15 13.67
C ALA A 20 8.40 12.53 12.35
N HIS A 21 7.94 11.27 12.38
CA HIS A 21 7.35 10.63 11.21
C HIS A 21 5.96 11.19 10.87
N HIS A 22 5.15 11.49 11.89
CA HIS A 22 3.87 12.18 11.71
C HIS A 22 4.05 13.58 11.10
N ASP A 23 5.04 14.36 11.55
CA ASP A 23 5.34 15.69 11.01
C ASP A 23 5.80 15.62 9.54
N PHE A 24 6.55 14.57 9.16
CA PHE A 24 6.90 14.31 7.77
C PHE A 24 5.67 13.99 6.91
N GLN A 25 4.77 13.13 7.40
CA GLN A 25 3.53 12.82 6.70
C GLN A 25 2.73 14.09 6.44
N ASN A 26 2.54 14.95 7.46
CA ASN A 26 1.87 16.25 7.33
C ASN A 26 2.55 17.18 6.32
N MET A 27 3.88 17.24 6.34
CA MET A 27 4.64 18.02 5.35
C MET A 27 4.42 17.52 3.93
N VAL A 28 4.33 16.20 3.71
CA VAL A 28 4.04 15.61 2.40
C VAL A 28 2.60 15.93 1.94
N TYR A 29 1.64 15.91 2.87
CA TYR A 29 0.24 16.31 2.59
C TYR A 29 0.14 17.78 2.16
N ASP A 30 0.87 18.68 2.83
CA ASP A 30 0.82 20.12 2.56
C ASP A 30 1.47 20.51 1.22
N TYR A 31 2.44 19.72 0.72
CA TYR A 31 3.31 20.15 -0.38
C TYR A 31 3.13 19.44 -1.73
N VAL A 32 2.59 18.21 -1.82
CA VAL A 32 2.89 17.40 -3.01
C VAL A 32 1.69 16.87 -3.80
N VAL A 33 0.75 16.10 -3.24
CA VAL A 33 -0.43 15.56 -3.97
C VAL A 33 -1.45 15.17 -2.88
N SER A 34 -2.76 15.34 -3.09
CA SER A 34 -3.70 14.78 -2.11
C SER A 34 -3.48 13.27 -2.05
N LEU A 35 -3.35 12.66 -0.86
CA LEU A 35 -3.12 11.20 -0.82
C LEU A 35 -4.20 10.42 -1.54
N GLU A 36 -5.40 10.97 -1.63
CA GLU A 36 -6.50 10.44 -2.43
C GLU A 36 -6.17 10.45 -3.94
N GLU A 37 -5.61 11.55 -4.47
CA GLU A 37 -5.14 11.63 -5.85
C GLU A 37 -3.97 10.67 -6.09
N LEU A 38 -3.03 10.57 -5.15
CA LEU A 38 -1.93 9.60 -5.23
C LEU A 38 -2.45 8.16 -5.26
N GLN A 39 -3.40 7.82 -4.37
CA GLN A 39 -4.06 6.52 -4.35
C GLN A 39 -4.75 6.24 -5.68
N GLN A 40 -5.49 7.20 -6.23
CA GLN A 40 -6.20 7.04 -7.49
C GLN A 40 -5.22 6.84 -8.66
N LEU A 41 -4.16 7.66 -8.75
CA LEU A 41 -3.13 7.51 -9.78
C LEU A 41 -2.41 6.17 -9.66
N PHE A 42 -2.16 5.70 -8.43
CA PHE A 42 -1.53 4.41 -8.18
C PHE A 42 -2.43 3.23 -8.58
N LYS A 43 -3.74 3.28 -8.25
CA LYS A 43 -4.75 2.32 -8.73
C LYS A 43 -4.75 2.25 -10.26
N GLU A 44 -4.80 3.40 -10.92
CA GLU A 44 -4.80 3.50 -12.37
C GLU A 44 -3.52 2.96 -13.00
N TRP A 45 -2.36 3.29 -12.42
CA TRP A 45 -1.08 2.78 -12.88
C TRP A 45 -0.99 1.25 -12.78
N ILE A 46 -1.40 0.65 -11.65
CA ILE A 46 -1.42 -0.81 -11.52
C ILE A 46 -2.36 -1.43 -12.55
N ARG A 47 -3.59 -0.89 -12.69
CA ARG A 47 -4.60 -1.42 -13.60
C ARG A 47 -4.17 -1.35 -15.07
N LYS A 48 -3.57 -0.24 -15.49
CA LYS A 48 -3.25 0.03 -16.91
C LYS A 48 -1.88 -0.49 -17.32
N GLU A 49 -0.88 -0.32 -16.47
CA GLU A 49 0.51 -0.58 -16.83
C GLU A 49 1.01 -1.93 -16.30
N ILE A 50 0.51 -2.41 -15.15
CA ILE A 50 1.05 -3.59 -14.47
C ILE A 50 0.21 -4.84 -14.71
N GLN A 51 -1.10 -4.80 -14.42
CA GLN A 51 -2.01 -5.96 -14.53
C GLN A 51 -1.95 -6.64 -15.91
N PRO A 52 -1.96 -5.93 -17.06
CA PRO A 52 -1.88 -6.57 -18.38
C PRO A 52 -0.57 -7.31 -18.65
N THR A 53 0.49 -7.03 -17.89
CA THR A 53 1.79 -7.68 -18.10
C THR A 53 1.90 -9.04 -17.43
N ILE A 54 0.99 -9.38 -16.51
CA ILE A 54 1.09 -10.57 -15.65
C ILE A 54 0.91 -11.86 -16.45
N GLU A 55 -0.08 -11.91 -17.34
CA GLU A 55 -0.34 -13.09 -18.19
C GLU A 55 0.81 -13.43 -19.13
N HIS A 56 1.66 -12.43 -19.43
CA HIS A 56 2.83 -12.58 -20.29
C HIS A 56 4.09 -13.05 -19.54
N LYS A 57 4.01 -13.21 -18.20
CA LYS A 57 5.14 -13.70 -17.40
C LYS A 57 5.18 -15.23 -17.37
N ILE A 58 6.37 -15.77 -17.10
CA ILE A 58 6.58 -17.20 -16.90
C ILE A 58 6.64 -17.46 -15.38
N PRO A 59 5.79 -18.33 -14.82
CA PRO A 59 5.83 -18.66 -13.39
C PRO A 59 7.14 -19.38 -13.06
N LYS A 60 7.84 -18.91 -12.02
CA LYS A 60 9.10 -19.52 -11.57
C LYS A 60 8.90 -20.69 -10.63
N TYR A 61 7.72 -20.79 -10.04
CA TYR A 61 7.36 -21.76 -9.01
C TYR A 61 6.02 -22.40 -9.35
N GLN A 62 5.80 -23.58 -8.79
CA GLN A 62 4.50 -24.25 -8.79
C GLN A 62 4.08 -24.43 -7.34
N PHE A 63 2.83 -24.07 -7.06
CA PHE A 63 2.23 -24.20 -5.75
C PHE A 63 1.07 -25.17 -5.81
N SER A 64 0.91 -25.96 -4.76
CA SER A 64 -0.26 -26.81 -4.58
C SER A 64 -1.49 -25.95 -4.28
N SER A 65 -2.67 -26.44 -4.66
CA SER A 65 -3.94 -25.70 -4.50
C SER A 65 -4.46 -25.65 -3.05
N ASP A 66 -3.76 -26.25 -2.09
CA ASP A 66 -4.06 -26.24 -0.65
C ASP A 66 -3.18 -25.25 0.13
N VAL A 67 -2.33 -24.49 -0.56
CA VAL A 67 -1.47 -23.48 0.05
C VAL A 67 -2.25 -22.19 0.29
N LEU A 68 -2.09 -21.60 1.47
CA LEU A 68 -2.59 -20.27 1.81
C LEU A 68 -1.49 -19.22 1.60
N PHE A 69 -1.86 -18.10 0.97
CA PHE A 69 -0.98 -16.98 0.69
C PHE A 69 -1.41 -15.75 1.46
N PHE A 70 -0.44 -15.08 2.06
CA PHE A 70 -0.57 -13.74 2.61
C PHE A 70 0.35 -12.83 1.80
N THR A 71 -0.21 -11.77 1.22
CA THR A 71 0.53 -10.90 0.29
C THR A 71 0.27 -9.43 0.58
N PHE A 72 1.32 -8.61 0.46
CA PHE A 72 1.24 -7.16 0.48
C PHE A 72 1.16 -6.56 -0.94
N ASN A 73 1.21 -7.41 -1.98
CA ASN A 73 1.08 -6.97 -3.37
C ASN A 73 -0.38 -6.65 -3.70
N TYR A 74 -0.59 -5.59 -4.48
CA TYR A 74 -1.92 -5.14 -4.94
C TYR A 74 -2.41 -5.85 -6.22
N THR A 75 -1.53 -6.59 -6.89
CA THR A 75 -1.78 -7.23 -8.19
C THR A 75 -2.30 -8.65 -8.05
N ASP A 76 -3.01 -9.14 -9.07
CA ASP A 76 -3.56 -10.50 -9.13
C ASP A 76 -2.53 -11.54 -9.62
N VAL A 77 -1.27 -11.40 -9.24
CA VAL A 77 -0.19 -12.29 -9.71
C VAL A 77 -0.44 -13.73 -9.26
N LEU A 78 -0.93 -13.95 -8.04
CA LEU A 78 -1.16 -15.29 -7.50
C LEU A 78 -2.34 -15.98 -8.20
N GLU A 79 -3.39 -15.22 -8.53
CA GLU A 79 -4.59 -15.65 -9.23
C GLU A 79 -4.31 -15.91 -10.72
N ILE A 80 -3.68 -14.95 -11.40
CA ILE A 80 -3.52 -14.97 -12.85
C ILE A 80 -2.31 -15.80 -13.26
N LEU A 81 -1.14 -15.57 -12.66
CA LEU A 81 0.09 -16.25 -13.09
C LEU A 81 0.23 -17.63 -12.42
N TYR A 82 -0.07 -17.72 -11.12
CA TYR A 82 0.10 -18.96 -10.35
C TYR A 82 -1.19 -19.77 -10.19
N LYS A 83 -2.33 -19.29 -10.72
CA LYS A 83 -3.62 -19.98 -10.73
C LYS A 83 -4.09 -20.43 -9.35
N GLN A 84 -3.74 -19.68 -8.31
CA GLN A 84 -4.16 -19.97 -6.94
C GLN A 84 -5.62 -19.52 -6.75
N PRO A 85 -6.45 -20.30 -6.03
CA PRO A 85 -7.83 -19.92 -5.72
C PRO A 85 -7.85 -18.62 -4.91
N LYS A 86 -8.80 -17.72 -5.21
CA LYS A 86 -8.94 -16.45 -4.48
C LYS A 86 -9.20 -16.67 -2.99
N GLU A 87 -9.89 -17.76 -2.66
CA GLU A 87 -10.21 -18.12 -1.27
C GLU A 87 -8.96 -18.46 -0.45
N ASN A 88 -7.85 -18.76 -1.13
CA ASN A 88 -6.57 -19.08 -0.50
C ASN A 88 -5.62 -17.88 -0.44
N ILE A 89 -6.01 -16.70 -0.92
CA ILE A 89 -5.14 -15.53 -1.01
C ILE A 89 -5.71 -14.40 -0.16
N TYR A 90 -4.92 -13.94 0.80
CA TYR A 90 -5.24 -12.78 1.61
C TYR A 90 -4.34 -11.60 1.24
N HIS A 91 -4.94 -10.59 0.60
CA HIS A 91 -4.28 -9.33 0.28
C HIS A 91 -4.34 -8.39 1.48
N ILE A 92 -3.24 -8.29 2.20
CA ILE A 92 -3.15 -7.50 3.44
C ILE A 92 -3.42 -6.01 3.18
N HIS A 93 -2.98 -5.49 2.03
CA HIS A 93 -3.22 -4.11 1.62
C HIS A 93 -4.41 -3.95 0.67
N GLY A 94 -5.27 -4.96 0.57
CA GLY A 94 -6.30 -5.02 -0.47
C GLY A 94 -5.74 -5.18 -1.88
N SER A 95 -6.59 -4.98 -2.89
CA SER A 95 -6.26 -5.17 -4.30
C SER A 95 -6.04 -3.84 -5.00
N TYR A 96 -5.66 -3.87 -6.29
CA TYR A 96 -5.56 -2.67 -7.12
C TYR A 96 -6.89 -1.91 -7.29
N ASP A 97 -8.03 -2.53 -6.97
CA ASP A 97 -9.35 -1.87 -6.93
C ASP A 97 -9.60 -1.20 -5.56
N ASP A 98 -9.16 -1.85 -4.48
CA ASP A 98 -9.34 -1.42 -3.09
C ASP A 98 -8.01 -1.32 -2.34
N ILE A 99 -7.20 -0.36 -2.77
CA ILE A 99 -5.85 -0.13 -2.24
C ILE A 99 -5.94 0.47 -0.84
N ILE A 100 -5.26 -0.17 0.11
CA ILE A 100 -4.98 0.35 1.45
C ILE A 100 -3.52 0.84 1.47
N ILE A 101 -3.31 2.15 1.58
CA ILE A 101 -1.97 2.76 1.71
C ILE A 101 -1.78 3.27 3.15
N GLY A 102 -0.69 2.87 3.80
CA GLY A 102 -0.29 3.35 5.13
C GLY A 102 -1.01 2.66 6.29
N HIS A 103 -0.89 3.23 7.51
CA HIS A 103 -1.75 2.88 8.63
C HIS A 103 -3.12 3.51 8.38
N SER A 104 -4.12 2.66 8.19
CA SER A 104 -5.52 3.03 8.00
C SER A 104 -6.06 3.75 9.23
N GLU A 105 -5.76 5.03 9.39
CA GLU A 105 -6.60 5.86 10.20
C GLU A 105 -7.78 6.26 9.31
N ASN A 106 -8.93 5.65 9.59
CA ASN A 106 -10.21 6.23 9.24
C ASN A 106 -10.15 7.70 9.67
N PHE A 107 -9.99 8.62 8.72
CA PHE A 107 -10.02 10.05 8.99
C PHE A 107 -11.36 10.49 9.62
N ASP A 108 -12.42 9.71 9.42
CA ASP A 108 -13.71 9.92 10.09
C ASP A 108 -13.67 9.70 11.61
N ASN A 109 -12.69 8.97 12.14
CA ASN A 109 -12.57 8.72 13.59
C ASN A 109 -11.66 9.73 14.32
N PHE A 110 -11.03 10.67 13.61
CA PHE A 110 -10.16 11.70 14.21
C PHE A 110 -10.81 13.07 14.36
N ILE A 111 -11.94 13.33 13.69
CA ILE A 111 -12.81 14.44 14.08
C ILE A 111 -13.67 13.91 15.22
N GLY A 112 -13.14 14.04 16.44
CA GLY A 112 -13.93 13.83 17.64
C GLY A 112 -15.26 14.56 17.50
N ASP A 113 -16.35 13.88 17.88
CA ASP A 113 -17.66 14.50 17.98
C ASP A 113 -17.52 15.92 18.54
N PRO A 114 -18.12 16.95 17.89
CA PRO A 114 -18.07 18.29 18.44
C PRO A 114 -18.73 18.23 19.82
N VAL A 115 -17.90 18.32 20.85
CA VAL A 115 -18.36 18.34 22.24
C VAL A 115 -19.30 19.54 22.35
N LEU A 116 -20.57 19.24 22.67
CA LEU A 116 -21.60 20.22 23.04
C LEU A 116 -21.18 21.05 24.25
#